data_AF-R5KG76-F1
#
_entry.id   AF-R5KG76-F1
#
_cell.length_a   1.000
_cell.length_b   1.000
_cell.length_c   1.000
_cell.angle_alpha   90.00
_cell.angle_beta   90.00
_cell.angle_gamma   90.00
#
_symmetry.space_group_name_H-M   'P 1'
#
loop_
_entity.id
_entity.type
_entity.pdbx_description
1 polymer ?
#
loop_
_entity_poly.entity_id
_entity_poly.type
_entity_poly.pdbx_seq_one_letter_code
_entity_poly.pdbx_strand_id
1 'polypeptide(L)' 'MDYFAVSLPDLLIWEDDLQLRNEIHCKYMMALGYRGLGDRDKSDRYINEVASLDINHQGIQAFVSLMDMALA' A
#
# COMPACT_ATOMS: atom_id res chain seq x y z
N MET A 1 -19.11 -9.06 43.63
CA MET A 1 -18.41 -8.13 42.74
C MET A 1 -17.32 -8.94 42.08
N ASP A 2 -17.54 -9.25 40.80
CA ASP A 2 -16.66 -10.11 40.03
C ASP A 2 -15.35 -9.39 39.72
N TYR A 3 -14.28 -10.16 39.84
CA TYR A 3 -12.90 -9.77 39.69
C TYR A 3 -12.64 -9.33 38.24
N PHE A 4 -12.73 -8.03 37.97
CA PHE A 4 -12.26 -7.43 36.72
C PHE A 4 -10.73 -7.29 36.77
N ALA A 5 -10.05 -8.34 36.36
CA ALA A 5 -8.75 -8.29 35.70
C ALA A 5 -8.89 -9.23 34.51
N VAL A 6 -8.61 -8.86 33.27
CA VAL A 6 -7.28 -8.53 32.75
C VAL A 6 -7.43 -7.96 31.33
N SER A 7 -6.85 -6.78 31.06
CA SER A 7 -6.28 -6.31 29.76
C SER A 7 -6.47 -4.80 29.50
N LEU A 8 -5.80 -3.97 30.28
CA LEU A 8 -5.19 -2.75 29.75
C LEU A 8 -3.74 -2.85 30.24
N PRO A 9 -2.72 -3.07 29.38
CA PRO A 9 -2.52 -2.39 28.11
C PRO A 9 -1.81 -3.27 27.05
N ASP A 10 -2.52 -4.01 26.20
CA ASP A 10 -1.88 -4.77 25.10
C ASP A 10 -2.47 -4.45 23.71
N LEU A 11 -3.24 -3.36 23.60
CA LEU A 11 -3.53 -2.75 22.30
C LEU A 11 -2.57 -1.59 22.00
N LEU A 12 -1.30 -1.78 22.35
CA LEU A 12 -0.18 -1.06 21.74
C LEU A 12 0.57 -2.04 20.81
N ILE A 13 -0.19 -2.87 20.09
CA ILE A 13 0.34 -3.81 19.10
C ILE A 13 -0.33 -3.41 17.79
N TRP A 14 0.48 -2.78 16.95
CA TRP A 14 0.13 -2.06 15.71
C TRP A 14 -0.31 -0.60 15.91
N GLU A 15 0.60 0.21 16.44
CA GLU A 15 0.91 1.46 15.72
C GLU A 15 1.55 1.09 14.38
N ASP A 16 0.80 0.41 13.52
CA ASP A 16 1.10 0.43 12.10
C ASP A 16 1.03 1.91 11.73
N ASP A 17 2.09 2.46 11.15
CA ASP A 17 2.16 3.89 10.85
C ASP A 17 1.02 4.20 9.87
N LEU A 18 -0.11 4.63 10.42
CA LEU A 18 -1.33 4.92 9.66
C LEU A 18 -1.04 5.98 8.61
N GLN A 19 -0.09 6.87 8.88
CA GLN A 19 0.36 7.87 7.93
C GLN A 19 1.11 7.21 6.77
N LEU A 20 2.06 6.31 7.05
CA LEU A 20 2.77 5.55 6.03
C LEU A 20 1.83 4.70 5.18
N ARG A 21 0.86 4.01 5.80
CA ARG A 21 -0.14 3.21 5.08
C ARG A 21 -1.03 4.06 4.21
N ASN A 22 -1.47 5.23 4.70
CA ASN A 22 -2.25 6.17 3.92
C ASN A 22 -1.42 6.73 2.75
N GLU A 23 -0.13 6.99 2.96
CA GLU A 23 0.79 7.45 1.91
C GLU A 23 0.96 6.39 0.82
N ILE A 24 1.25 5.14 1.21
CA ILE A 24 1.34 3.99 0.31
C ILE A 24 0.05 3.83 -0.49
N HIS A 25 -1.11 3.86 0.18
CA HIS A 25 -2.41 3.71 -0.47
C HIS A 25 -2.68 4.85 -1.47
N CYS A 26 -2.45 6.11 -1.08
CA CYS A 26 -2.65 7.25 -1.97
C CYS A 26 -1.76 7.17 -3.20
N LYS A 27 -0.47 6.87 -3.02
CA LYS A 27 0.46 6.71 -4.15
C LYS A 27 0.08 5.56 -5.06
N TYR A 28 -0.40 4.44 -4.51
CA TYR A 28 -0.93 3.33 -5.30
C TYR A 28 -2.15 3.76 -6.14
N MET A 29 -3.09 4.51 -5.55
CA MET A 29 -4.24 5.06 -6.29
C MET A 29 -3.81 6.03 -7.40
N MET A 30 -2.78 6.85 -7.17
CA MET A 30 -2.22 7.72 -8.20
C MET A 30 -1.58 6.92 -9.34
N ALA A 31 -0.84 5.86 -9.03
CA ALA A 31 -0.25 4.99 -10.04
C ALA A 31 -1.31 4.39 -10.97
N LEU A 32 -2.40 3.86 -10.40
CA LEU A 32 -3.54 3.33 -11.16
C LEU A 32 -4.20 4.41 -12.01
N GLY A 33 -4.46 5.59 -11.43
CA GLY A 33 -5.09 6.71 -12.12
C GLY A 33 -4.28 7.19 -13.33
N TYR A 34 -2.98 7.40 -13.15
CA TYR A 34 -2.10 7.81 -14.26
C TYR A 34 -2.00 6.75 -15.35
N ARG A 35 -1.97 5.47 -14.99
CA ARG A 35 -2.02 4.39 -15.99
C ARG A 35 -3.30 4.42 -16.80
N GLY A 36 -4.45 4.62 -16.14
CA GLY A 36 -5.75 4.74 -16.81
C GLY A 36 -5.84 5.94 -17.75
N LEU A 37 -5.09 7.01 -17.47
CA LEU A 37 -4.96 8.18 -18.34
C LEU A 37 -3.92 8.02 -19.46
N GLY A 38 -3.17 6.91 -19.48
CA GLY A 38 -2.09 6.66 -20.43
C GLY A 38 -0.75 7.34 -20.08
N ASP A 39 -0.65 8.02 -18.94
CA ASP A 39 0.57 8.64 -18.44
C ASP A 39 1.43 7.58 -17.73
N ARG A 40 2.21 6.84 -18.53
CA ARG A 40 3.03 5.72 -18.04
C ARG A 40 4.16 6.17 -17.14
N ASP A 41 4.84 7.25 -17.49
CA ASP A 41 5.99 7.75 -16.73
C ASP A 41 5.62 8.10 -15.29
N LYS A 42 4.48 8.79 -15.09
CA LYS A 42 4.01 9.07 -13.73
C LYS A 42 3.53 7.83 -13.01
N SER A 43 2.86 6.92 -13.70
CA SER A 43 2.44 5.65 -13.11
C SER A 43 3.64 4.87 -12.56
N ASP A 44 4.67 4.68 -13.38
CA ASP A 44 5.89 3.94 -13.05
C ASP A 44 6.66 4.61 -11.91
N ARG A 45 6.70 5.94 -11.87
CA ARG A 45 7.26 6.68 -10.72
C ARG A 45 6.58 6.30 -9.40
N TYR A 46 5.25 6.37 -9.35
CA TYR A 46 4.51 6.08 -8.12
C TYR A 46 4.57 4.60 -7.72
N ILE A 47 4.62 3.69 -8.69
CA ILE A 47 4.84 2.26 -8.43
C ILE A 47 6.18 2.04 -7.73
N ASN A 48 7.26 2.65 -8.25
CA ASN A 48 8.59 2.53 -7.67
C ASN A 48 8.67 3.14 -6.26
N GLU A 49 8.02 4.28 -6.04
CA GLU A 49 7.94 4.89 -4.71
C GLU A 49 7.26 3.96 -3.71
N VAL A 50 6.11 3.38 -4.05
CA VAL A 50 5.43 2.46 -3.14
C VAL A 50 6.20 1.17 -2.95
N ALA A 51 6.79 0.59 -4.00
CA ALA A 51 7.62 -0.61 -3.90
C ALA A 51 8.85 -0.40 -2.99
N SER A 52 9.36 0.84 -2.91
CA SER A 52 10.44 1.21 -1.98
C SER A 52 9.98 1.34 -0.53
N LEU A 53 8.71 1.68 -0.30
CA LEU A 53 8.10 1.82 1.04
C LEU A 53 7.56 0.49 1.56
N ASP A 54 6.97 -0.31 0.69
CA ASP A 54 6.43 -1.64 0.98
C ASP A 54 6.56 -2.55 -0.25
N ILE A 55 7.64 -3.33 -0.27
CA ILE A 55 7.90 -4.32 -1.33
C ILE A 55 6.85 -5.43 -1.40
N ASN A 56 6.15 -5.70 -0.29
CA ASN A 56 5.15 -6.75 -0.17
C ASN A 56 3.73 -6.26 -0.46
N HIS A 57 3.57 -5.02 -0.94
CA HIS A 57 2.27 -4.44 -1.27
C HIS A 57 1.57 -5.22 -2.39
N GLN A 58 0.62 -6.09 -2.01
CA GLN A 58 -0.01 -7.05 -2.93
C GLN A 58 -0.69 -6.40 -4.14
N GLY A 59 -1.31 -5.23 -3.94
CA GLY A 59 -1.96 -4.49 -5.02
C GLY A 59 -0.97 -4.07 -6.11
N ILE A 60 0.26 -3.70 -5.74
CA ILE A 60 1.29 -3.32 -6.71
C ILE A 60 1.86 -4.53 -7.41
N GLN A 61 2.12 -5.62 -6.69
CA GLN A 61 2.61 -6.85 -7.29
C GLN A 61 1.63 -7.37 -8.35
N ALA A 62 0.34 -7.38 -8.03
CA ALA A 62 -0.71 -7.73 -8.98
C ALA A 62 -0.76 -6.77 -10.17
N PHE A 63 -0.63 -5.47 -9.92
CA PHE A 63 -0.68 -4.45 -10.96
C PHE A 63 0.52 -4.52 -11.91
N VAL A 64 1.74 -4.68 -11.39
CA VAL A 64 2.96 -4.87 -12.19
C VAL A 64 2.87 -6.14 -13.03
N SER A 65 2.45 -7.25 -12.43
CA SER A 65 2.23 -8.50 -13.19
C SER A 65 1.22 -8.32 -14.33
N LEU A 66 0.13 -7.58 -14.10
CA LEU A 66 -0.84 -7.26 -15.14
C LEU A 66 -0.21 -6.44 -16.27
N MET A 67 0.64 -5.46 -15.94
CA MET A 67 1.32 -4.64 -16.93
C MET A 67 2.35 -5.43 -17.74
N ASP A 68 3.08 -6.34 -17.11
CA ASP A 68 4.03 -7.23 -17.78
C ASP A 68 3.32 -8.16 -18.76
N MET A 69 2.16 -8.71 -18.37
CA MET A 69 1.33 -9.53 -19.25
C MET A 69 0.77 -8.74 -20.46
N ALA A 70 0.52 -7.44 -20.31
CA ALA A 70 0.01 -6.60 -21.39
C ALA A 70 1.09 -6.17 -22.41
N LEU A 71 2.37 -6.36 -22.09
CA LEU A 71 3.51 -6.05 -22.96
C LEU A 71 4.07 -7.29 -23.68
N ALA A 72 3.63 -8.50 -23.30
CA ALA A 72 3.95 -9.77 -23.96
C ALA A 72 3.03 -10.05 -25.14
#